data_AF-A0A6I1HWS3-F1
#
_entry.id   AF-A0A6I1HWS3-F1
#
_cell.length_a   1.000
_cell.length_b   1.000
_cell.length_c   1.000
_cell.angle_alpha   90.00
_cell.angle_beta   90.00
_cell.angle_gamma   90.00
#
_symmetry.space_group_name_H-M   'P 1'
#
loop_
_entity.id
_entity.type
_entity.pdbx_description
1 polymer ?
#
loop_
_entity_poly.entity_id
_entity_poly.type
_entity_poly.pdbx_seq_one_letter_code
_entity_poly.pdbx_strand_id
1 'polypeptide(L)'
;MNKTIDIQAAVAIAAAEAMAAKTQGTFGVGGVLLDGAGNVLQSMHNNVVRQGLVFDPTAHGERQLVDWYFAERAKGTPLPPPGELTIVTSLDPCCMCTGAILAAGFNVVVAAPDVKAGINYDGAASFTALPVPLRAQAGRSFCYPAVRGATEYARAPSGAAPRSFFIGKSIHEATQALCSLVFEATSAQVMQLLNAGDDVQLRDPATLPSEHAVVRALRRRYPDALTYRCDPHAPDAGLAPFLQAAMEQDARDGGQGDAAALLDAFGNLLLCMPGQLARSLIRTPFMECTRQYAQLRYELMAGAEPALQEDIKRYLGHPKHGTFVLAMGPDDSAASFMTLGAYGSTMEGALPENNPAQFQYVRPAMAEDALLALCDAMPPLYRKLIRIRPRQVADRALIDALA
;
A
#
# COMPACT_ATOMS: atom_id res chain seq x y z
N MET A 1 -21.85 8.77 -20.52
CA MET A 1 -21.28 8.40 -19.20
C MET A 1 -22.40 7.77 -18.39
N ASN A 2 -22.16 6.62 -17.76
CA ASN A 2 -23.14 6.02 -16.85
C ASN A 2 -23.23 6.92 -15.62
N LYS A 3 -24.43 7.43 -15.34
CA LYS A 3 -24.71 8.31 -14.21
C LYS A 3 -25.31 7.48 -13.07
N THR A 4 -24.71 7.59 -11.90
CA THR A 4 -25.03 6.79 -10.74
C THR A 4 -25.39 7.68 -9.57
N ILE A 5 -26.68 8.01 -9.46
CA ILE A 5 -27.25 8.86 -8.42
C ILE A 5 -27.84 8.06 -7.24
N ASP A 6 -27.54 6.76 -7.19
CA ASP A 6 -27.94 5.86 -6.11
C ASP A 6 -26.70 5.12 -5.60
N ILE A 7 -26.49 5.14 -4.28
CA ILE A 7 -25.37 4.43 -3.63
C ILE A 7 -25.38 2.95 -3.98
N GLN A 8 -26.55 2.31 -4.00
CA GLN A 8 -26.70 0.89 -4.34
C GLN A 8 -26.13 0.60 -5.74
N ALA A 9 -26.44 1.45 -6.72
CA ALA A 9 -25.93 1.30 -8.08
C ALA A 9 -24.42 1.57 -8.17
N ALA A 10 -23.88 2.49 -7.37
CA ALA A 10 -22.44 2.76 -7.33
C ALA A 10 -21.66 1.58 -6.73
N VAL A 11 -22.19 1.03 -5.64
CA VAL A 11 -21.64 -0.17 -5.02
C VAL A 11 -21.74 -1.38 -5.95
N ALA A 12 -22.80 -1.50 -6.76
CA ALA A 12 -22.89 -2.57 -7.75
C ALA A 12 -21.75 -2.53 -8.78
N ILE A 13 -21.28 -1.34 -9.17
CA ILE A 13 -20.10 -1.18 -10.03
C ILE A 13 -18.83 -1.65 -9.30
N ALA A 14 -18.62 -1.19 -8.05
CA ALA A 14 -17.48 -1.63 -7.24
C ALA A 14 -17.49 -3.16 -7.00
N ALA A 15 -18.67 -3.76 -6.80
CA ALA A 15 -18.84 -5.20 -6.65
C ALA A 15 -18.51 -5.97 -7.94
N ALA A 16 -18.88 -5.43 -9.11
CA ALA A 16 -18.49 -6.00 -10.40
C ALA A 16 -16.96 -6.01 -10.59
N GLU A 17 -16.27 -4.93 -10.18
CA GLU A 17 -14.81 -4.89 -10.15
C GLU A 17 -14.23 -5.92 -9.16
N ALA A 18 -14.82 -6.08 -7.97
CA ALA A 18 -14.40 -7.12 -7.02
C ALA A 18 -14.49 -8.55 -7.64
N MET A 19 -15.54 -8.83 -8.42
CA MET A 19 -15.66 -10.08 -9.17
C MET A 19 -14.62 -10.22 -10.29
N ALA A 20 -14.26 -9.13 -10.95
CA ALA A 20 -13.17 -9.11 -11.93
C ALA A 20 -11.82 -9.43 -11.27
N ALA A 21 -11.52 -8.84 -10.11
CA ALA A 21 -10.35 -9.20 -9.31
C ALA A 21 -10.31 -10.68 -8.93
N LYS A 22 -11.44 -11.24 -8.48
CA LYS A 22 -11.55 -12.69 -8.21
C LYS A 22 -11.22 -13.52 -9.46
N THR A 23 -11.65 -13.07 -10.64
CA THR A 23 -11.36 -13.76 -11.91
C THR A 23 -9.88 -13.68 -12.28
N GLN A 24 -9.23 -12.55 -11.98
CA GLN A 24 -7.78 -12.38 -12.16
C GLN A 24 -6.95 -13.22 -11.18
N GLY A 25 -7.54 -13.69 -10.08
CA GLY A 25 -6.82 -14.41 -9.03
C GLY A 25 -6.09 -13.49 -8.04
N THR A 26 -6.58 -12.26 -7.85
CA THR A 26 -6.11 -11.33 -6.83
C THR A 26 -7.20 -11.10 -5.77
N PHE A 27 -6.92 -10.27 -4.76
CA PHE A 27 -7.89 -9.97 -3.71
C PHE A 27 -9.16 -9.37 -4.31
N GLY A 28 -10.31 -9.97 -4.00
CA GLY A 28 -11.63 -9.59 -4.52
C GLY A 28 -12.13 -8.25 -3.99
N VAL A 29 -11.47 -7.16 -4.39
CA VAL A 29 -11.78 -5.79 -4.00
C VAL A 29 -11.83 -4.93 -5.26
N GLY A 30 -12.82 -4.03 -5.30
CA GLY A 30 -13.03 -3.12 -6.42
C GLY A 30 -13.54 -1.77 -5.97
N GLY A 31 -13.38 -0.77 -6.84
CA GLY A 31 -13.83 0.58 -6.58
C GLY A 31 -14.21 1.34 -7.85
N VAL A 32 -14.93 2.44 -7.64
CA VAL A 32 -15.33 3.37 -8.69
C VAL A 32 -15.18 4.81 -8.20
N LEU A 33 -14.67 5.69 -9.06
CA LEU A 33 -14.55 7.12 -8.82
C LEU A 33 -15.68 7.86 -9.53
N LEU A 34 -16.42 8.66 -8.77
CA LEU A 34 -17.54 9.46 -9.24
C LEU A 34 -17.24 10.95 -9.10
N ASP A 35 -17.76 11.76 -10.03
CA ASP A 35 -17.81 13.21 -9.88
C ASP A 35 -19.01 13.69 -9.01
N GLY A 36 -19.08 15.00 -8.76
CA GLY A 36 -20.15 15.62 -7.98
C GLY A 36 -21.55 15.54 -8.61
N ALA A 37 -21.67 15.08 -9.85
CA ALA A 37 -22.94 14.81 -10.52
C ALA A 37 -23.27 13.30 -10.55
N GLY A 38 -22.41 12.45 -10.01
CA GLY A 38 -22.53 10.99 -10.04
C GLY A 38 -22.11 10.35 -11.36
N ASN A 39 -21.41 11.05 -12.25
CA ASN A 39 -20.84 10.42 -13.44
C ASN A 39 -19.68 9.52 -13.03
N VAL A 40 -19.64 8.31 -13.60
CA VAL A 40 -18.49 7.42 -13.45
C VAL A 40 -17.31 7.97 -14.25
N LEU A 41 -16.23 8.31 -13.55
CA LEU A 41 -14.98 8.75 -14.15
C LEU A 41 -14.08 7.55 -14.45
N GLN A 42 -13.99 6.60 -13.51
CA GLN A 42 -13.17 5.40 -13.65
C GLN A 42 -13.63 4.30 -12.67
N SER A 43 -13.52 3.02 -13.06
CA SER A 43 -13.66 1.86 -12.15
C SER A 43 -12.43 0.95 -12.27
N MET A 44 -11.98 0.38 -11.15
CA MET A 44 -10.79 -0.46 -11.09
C MET A 44 -10.91 -1.50 -9.97
N HIS A 45 -10.33 -2.67 -10.20
CA HIS A 45 -10.15 -3.72 -9.18
C HIS A 45 -8.69 -3.82 -8.72
N ASN A 46 -8.46 -4.55 -7.63
CA ASN A 46 -7.09 -4.84 -7.16
C ASN A 46 -6.25 -5.48 -8.27
N ASN A 47 -4.96 -5.13 -8.32
CA ASN A 47 -3.99 -5.64 -9.29
C ASN A 47 -2.73 -6.17 -8.57
N VAL A 48 -2.86 -6.59 -7.32
CA VAL A 48 -1.75 -7.09 -6.49
C VAL A 48 -1.09 -8.31 -7.14
N VAL A 49 -1.92 -9.21 -7.69
CA VAL A 49 -1.49 -10.41 -8.39
C VAL A 49 -1.91 -10.32 -9.86
N ARG A 50 -1.00 -10.66 -10.76
CA ARG A 50 -1.26 -10.88 -12.19
C ARG A 50 -0.60 -12.17 -12.61
N GLN A 51 -1.28 -13.00 -13.40
CA GLN A 51 -0.70 -14.24 -13.94
C GLN A 51 -0.09 -15.15 -12.85
N GLY A 52 -0.68 -15.18 -11.65
CA GLY A 52 -0.19 -15.99 -10.53
C GLY A 52 1.09 -15.47 -9.85
N LEU A 53 1.53 -14.24 -10.16
CA LEU A 53 2.71 -13.61 -9.58
C LEU A 53 2.35 -12.26 -8.96
N VAL A 54 3.08 -11.87 -7.91
CA VAL A 54 2.97 -10.54 -7.32
C VAL A 54 3.41 -9.50 -8.34
N PHE A 55 2.51 -8.59 -8.69
CA PHE A 55 2.77 -7.52 -9.65
C PHE A 55 3.11 -6.20 -8.95
N ASP A 56 2.25 -5.76 -8.03
CA ASP A 56 2.45 -4.57 -7.20
C ASP A 56 1.66 -4.74 -5.89
N PRO A 57 2.32 -4.97 -4.73
CA PRO A 57 1.64 -5.14 -3.45
C PRO A 57 0.77 -3.95 -3.04
N THR A 58 1.00 -2.77 -3.64
CA THR A 58 0.26 -1.55 -3.36
C THR A 58 -0.91 -1.31 -4.32
N ALA A 59 -1.10 -2.16 -5.34
CA ALA A 59 -2.11 -1.97 -6.38
C ALA A 59 -3.53 -2.34 -5.91
N HIS A 60 -4.00 -1.70 -4.85
CA HIS A 60 -5.39 -1.77 -4.39
C HIS A 60 -6.29 -0.91 -5.27
N GLY A 61 -7.58 -1.24 -5.38
CA GLY A 61 -8.54 -0.52 -6.21
C GLY A 61 -8.60 0.97 -5.88
N GLU A 62 -8.72 1.32 -4.60
CA GLU A 62 -8.81 2.71 -4.16
C GLU A 62 -7.53 3.48 -4.42
N ARG A 63 -6.37 2.88 -4.11
CA ARG A 63 -5.06 3.49 -4.42
C ARG A 63 -4.92 3.73 -5.92
N GLN A 64 -5.34 2.76 -6.74
CA GLN A 64 -5.26 2.87 -8.19
C GLN A 64 -6.12 4.00 -8.74
N LEU A 65 -7.31 4.23 -8.18
CA LEU A 65 -8.16 5.36 -8.54
C LEU A 65 -7.51 6.71 -8.20
N VAL A 66 -6.85 6.82 -7.04
CA VAL A 66 -6.11 8.04 -6.66
C VAL A 66 -4.95 8.32 -7.64
N ASP A 67 -4.17 7.30 -7.98
CA ASP A 67 -3.06 7.45 -8.94
C ASP A 67 -3.55 7.73 -10.37
N TRP A 68 -4.66 7.11 -10.79
CA TRP A 68 -5.30 7.43 -12.06
C TRP A 68 -5.71 8.90 -12.12
N TYR A 69 -6.31 9.43 -11.05
CA TYR A 69 -6.70 10.84 -10.97
C TYR A 69 -5.50 11.78 -11.18
N PHE A 70 -4.41 11.56 -10.45
CA PHE A 70 -3.22 12.40 -10.59
C PHE A 70 -2.55 12.25 -11.96
N ALA A 71 -2.52 11.03 -12.50
CA ALA A 71 -2.00 10.80 -13.85
C ALA A 71 -2.82 11.53 -14.92
N GLU A 72 -4.15 11.53 -14.84
CA GLU A 72 -5.01 12.26 -15.76
C GLU A 72 -4.88 13.79 -15.61
N ARG A 73 -4.79 14.28 -14.37
CA ARG A 73 -4.50 15.71 -14.10
C ARG A 73 -3.15 16.13 -14.71
N ALA A 74 -2.12 15.30 -14.59
CA ALA A 74 -0.80 15.56 -15.18
C ALA A 74 -0.82 15.57 -16.73
N LYS A 75 -1.76 14.83 -17.35
CA LYS A 75 -2.01 14.89 -18.81
C LYS A 75 -2.81 16.12 -19.25
N GLY A 76 -3.28 16.94 -18.31
CA GLY A 76 -4.12 18.11 -18.58
C GLY A 76 -5.62 17.80 -18.68
N THR A 77 -6.07 16.59 -18.30
CA THR A 77 -7.49 16.25 -18.26
C THR A 77 -8.17 17.13 -17.19
N PRO A 78 -9.23 17.90 -17.54
CA PRO A 78 -9.90 18.80 -16.61
C PRO A 78 -10.79 18.01 -15.64
N LEU A 79 -10.19 17.52 -14.55
CA LEU A 79 -10.89 16.81 -13.48
C LEU A 79 -11.18 17.74 -12.30
N PRO A 80 -12.37 17.62 -11.65
CA PRO A 80 -12.69 18.35 -10.42
C PRO A 80 -11.64 18.15 -9.32
N PRO A 81 -11.55 19.05 -8.33
CA PRO A 81 -10.68 18.83 -7.18
C PRO A 81 -11.10 17.56 -6.40
N PRO A 82 -10.17 16.86 -5.72
CA PRO A 82 -10.48 15.59 -5.05
C PRO A 82 -11.63 15.65 -4.05
N GLY A 83 -11.80 16.79 -3.36
CA GLY A 83 -12.87 17.00 -2.39
C GLY A 83 -14.29 17.01 -2.98
N GLU A 84 -14.42 17.16 -4.30
CA GLU A 84 -15.68 17.06 -5.05
C GLU A 84 -15.91 15.66 -5.64
N LEU A 85 -14.93 14.77 -5.52
CA LEU A 85 -14.98 13.42 -6.04
C LEU A 85 -15.27 12.41 -4.92
N THR A 86 -15.89 11.29 -5.30
CA THR A 86 -16.24 10.21 -4.35
C THR A 86 -15.74 8.87 -4.86
N ILE A 87 -14.88 8.22 -4.08
CA ILE A 87 -14.49 6.82 -4.27
C ILE A 87 -15.53 5.94 -3.59
N VAL A 88 -16.20 5.07 -4.35
CA VAL A 88 -17.05 4.02 -3.78
C VAL A 88 -16.26 2.71 -3.83
N THR A 89 -16.06 2.07 -2.68
CA THR A 89 -15.28 0.83 -2.56
C THR A 89 -16.14 -0.33 -2.08
N SER A 90 -15.84 -1.53 -2.58
CA SER A 90 -16.52 -2.76 -2.19
C SER A 90 -16.20 -3.18 -0.76
N LEU A 91 -15.02 -2.83 -0.24
CA LEU A 91 -14.53 -3.25 1.07
C LEU A 91 -13.92 -2.05 1.81
N ASP A 92 -13.97 -2.05 3.14
CA ASP A 92 -13.43 -0.96 3.96
C ASP A 92 -11.94 -0.72 3.65
N PRO A 93 -11.54 0.53 3.30
CA PRO A 93 -10.16 0.81 2.90
C PRO A 93 -9.16 0.44 3.99
N CYS A 94 -8.08 -0.22 3.59
CA CYS A 94 -6.97 -0.53 4.48
C CYS A 94 -6.19 0.75 4.88
N CYS A 95 -5.17 0.63 5.74
CA CYS A 95 -4.39 1.79 6.20
C CYS A 95 -3.70 2.53 5.05
N MET A 96 -3.18 1.80 4.06
CA MET A 96 -2.55 2.38 2.87
C MET A 96 -3.56 3.21 2.05
N CYS A 97 -4.68 2.59 1.66
CA CYS A 97 -5.72 3.26 0.88
C CYS A 97 -6.29 4.45 1.64
N THR A 98 -6.50 4.32 2.94
CA THR A 98 -6.98 5.42 3.79
C THR A 98 -6.01 6.59 3.81
N GLY A 99 -4.71 6.34 4.04
CA GLY A 99 -3.69 7.39 4.00
C GLY A 99 -3.63 8.08 2.63
N ALA A 100 -3.69 7.31 1.54
CA ALA A 100 -3.74 7.84 0.17
C ALA A 100 -4.95 8.76 -0.08
N ILE A 101 -6.13 8.30 0.32
CA ILE A 101 -7.41 9.04 0.19
C ILE A 101 -7.36 10.34 0.99
N LEU A 102 -6.87 10.30 2.24
CA LEU A 102 -6.80 11.45 3.11
C LEU A 102 -5.74 12.46 2.65
N ALA A 103 -4.57 11.99 2.21
CA ALA A 103 -3.52 12.84 1.66
C ALA A 103 -4.02 13.61 0.42
N ALA A 104 -4.78 12.95 -0.45
CA ALA A 104 -5.32 13.58 -1.65
C ALA A 104 -6.63 14.36 -1.41
N GLY A 105 -7.39 14.04 -0.36
CA GLY A 105 -8.61 14.75 0.02
C GLY A 105 -9.89 14.23 -0.65
N PHE A 106 -9.97 12.95 -0.99
CA PHE A 106 -11.17 12.33 -1.57
C PHE A 106 -12.24 12.01 -0.53
N ASN A 107 -13.48 11.87 -1.00
CA ASN A 107 -14.57 11.29 -0.24
C ASN A 107 -14.69 9.79 -0.50
N VAL A 108 -15.27 9.07 0.46
CA VAL A 108 -15.40 7.61 0.38
C VAL A 108 -16.82 7.17 0.73
N VAL A 109 -17.31 6.20 -0.01
CA VAL A 109 -18.48 5.39 0.35
C VAL A 109 -18.05 3.93 0.45
N VAL A 110 -18.29 3.30 1.59
CA VAL A 110 -17.84 1.94 1.88
C VAL A 110 -19.02 0.96 1.89
N ALA A 111 -18.91 -0.12 1.12
CA ALA A 111 -19.91 -1.18 1.11
C ALA A 111 -19.76 -2.15 2.29
N ALA A 112 -18.82 -3.09 2.20
CA ALA A 112 -18.60 -4.12 3.23
C ALA A 112 -17.54 -3.69 4.27
N PRO A 113 -17.67 -4.13 5.53
CA PRO A 113 -16.62 -3.94 6.55
C PRO A 113 -15.43 -4.88 6.30
N ASP A 114 -14.25 -4.49 6.79
CA ASP A 114 -13.09 -5.38 6.94
C ASP A 114 -12.56 -5.31 8.37
N VAL A 115 -12.77 -6.38 9.13
CA VAL A 115 -12.38 -6.49 10.55
C VAL A 115 -10.88 -6.75 10.75
N LYS A 116 -10.12 -7.00 9.68
CA LYS A 116 -8.69 -7.30 9.74
C LYS A 116 -7.84 -6.10 9.37
N ALA A 117 -8.06 -5.50 8.20
CA ALA A 117 -7.21 -4.42 7.67
C ALA A 117 -7.94 -3.08 7.52
N GLY A 118 -9.28 -3.08 7.47
CA GLY A 118 -10.10 -1.89 7.30
C GLY A 118 -9.89 -0.84 8.38
N ILE A 119 -9.97 0.44 8.03
CA ILE A 119 -9.77 1.53 8.99
C ILE A 119 -10.91 1.62 10.02
N ASN A 120 -12.11 1.17 9.66
CA ASN A 120 -13.27 1.05 10.53
C ASN A 120 -13.49 -0.40 10.95
N TYR A 121 -12.41 -1.13 11.26
CA TYR A 121 -12.44 -2.54 11.67
C TYR A 121 -13.32 -2.82 12.89
N ASP A 122 -13.60 -1.82 13.74
CA ASP A 122 -14.46 -1.91 14.92
C ASP A 122 -15.92 -1.52 14.66
N GLY A 123 -16.23 -1.04 13.45
CA GLY A 123 -17.55 -0.60 13.02
C GLY A 123 -18.04 0.71 13.65
N ALA A 124 -17.24 1.35 14.51
CA ALA A 124 -17.66 2.51 15.30
C ALA A 124 -17.58 3.85 14.53
N ALA A 125 -16.86 3.88 13.41
CA ALA A 125 -16.50 5.08 12.65
C ALA A 125 -15.82 6.15 13.53
N SER A 126 -15.10 5.71 14.56
CA SER A 126 -14.32 6.54 15.48
C SER A 126 -12.93 6.87 14.91
N PHE A 127 -12.45 6.03 13.98
CA PHE A 127 -11.16 6.08 13.33
C PHE A 127 -9.98 6.22 14.31
N THR A 128 -10.06 5.58 15.49
CA THR A 128 -9.00 5.68 16.51
C THR A 128 -7.67 5.09 16.06
N ALA A 129 -7.67 4.21 15.05
CA ALA A 129 -6.46 3.73 14.38
C ALA A 129 -5.69 4.80 13.62
N LEU A 130 -6.35 5.90 13.22
CA LEU A 130 -5.68 7.02 12.57
C LEU A 130 -4.91 7.87 13.58
N PRO A 131 -3.80 8.50 13.14
CA PRO A 131 -3.20 9.62 13.85
C PRO A 131 -4.24 10.70 14.15
N VAL A 132 -4.11 11.36 15.32
CA VAL A 132 -5.09 12.33 15.82
C VAL A 132 -5.45 13.42 14.80
N PRO A 133 -4.50 14.04 14.08
CA PRO A 133 -4.80 15.09 13.10
C PRO A 133 -5.73 14.63 11.95
N LEU A 134 -5.73 13.33 11.62
CA LEU A 134 -6.47 12.79 10.48
C LEU A 134 -7.90 12.37 10.82
N ARG A 135 -8.21 12.12 12.09
CA ARG A 135 -9.52 11.58 12.53
C ARG A 135 -10.68 12.47 12.14
N ALA A 136 -10.53 13.78 12.34
CA ALA A 136 -11.57 14.75 12.00
C ALA A 136 -11.82 14.80 10.49
N GLN A 137 -10.77 14.67 9.67
CA GLN A 137 -10.92 14.60 8.22
C GLN A 137 -11.65 13.32 7.81
N ALA A 138 -11.24 12.16 8.32
CA ALA A 138 -11.90 10.88 8.04
C ALA A 138 -13.39 10.90 8.43
N GLY A 139 -13.72 11.46 9.60
CA GLY A 139 -15.10 11.62 10.05
C GLY A 139 -15.98 12.48 9.12
N ARG A 140 -15.37 13.37 8.32
CA ARG A 140 -16.08 14.20 7.32
C ARG A 140 -16.13 13.59 5.93
N SER A 141 -15.26 12.62 5.61
CA SER A 141 -15.12 12.10 4.25
C SER A 141 -15.49 10.62 4.07
N PHE A 142 -15.47 9.80 5.12
CA PHE A 142 -15.76 8.36 5.06
C PHE A 142 -17.21 8.08 5.42
N CYS A 143 -18.02 7.72 4.43
CA CYS A 143 -19.41 7.36 4.59
C CYS A 143 -19.59 5.83 4.62
N TYR A 144 -20.26 5.33 5.67
CA TYR A 144 -20.71 3.95 5.77
C TYR A 144 -22.24 3.95 5.69
N PRO A 145 -22.83 3.74 4.49
CA PRO A 145 -24.28 3.81 4.31
C PRO A 145 -25.01 2.72 5.08
N ALA A 146 -26.30 2.98 5.33
CA ALA A 146 -27.19 1.98 5.89
C ALA A 146 -27.31 0.79 4.93
N VAL A 147 -27.20 -0.42 5.45
CA VAL A 147 -27.48 -1.65 4.71
C VAL A 147 -28.86 -2.13 5.14
N ARG A 148 -29.83 -2.08 4.22
CA ARG A 148 -31.22 -2.50 4.47
C ARG A 148 -31.32 -4.01 4.32
N GLY A 149 -31.81 -4.65 5.37
CA GLY A 149 -31.93 -6.10 5.44
C GLY A 149 -32.35 -6.56 6.82
N ALA A 150 -32.44 -7.88 6.99
CA ALA A 150 -32.75 -8.55 8.25
C ALA A 150 -31.68 -9.58 8.65
N THR A 151 -30.63 -9.74 7.84
CA THR A 151 -29.51 -10.65 8.06
C THR A 151 -28.36 -9.97 8.82
N GLU A 152 -27.29 -10.72 9.09
CA GLU A 152 -26.06 -10.21 9.73
C GLU A 152 -25.34 -9.11 8.92
N TYR A 153 -25.66 -8.98 7.63
CA TYR A 153 -25.13 -7.92 6.76
C TYR A 153 -25.85 -6.58 6.94
N ALA A 154 -27.00 -6.55 7.62
CA ALA A 154 -27.71 -5.32 7.90
C ALA A 154 -26.88 -4.42 8.84
N ARG A 155 -26.84 -3.13 8.55
CA ARG A 155 -26.00 -2.16 9.28
C ARG A 155 -26.67 -0.80 9.34
N ALA A 156 -26.66 -0.16 10.50
CA ALA A 156 -27.02 1.25 10.63
C ALA A 156 -25.99 2.16 9.95
N PRO A 157 -26.36 3.34 9.44
CA PRO A 157 -25.38 4.25 8.84
C PRO A 157 -24.42 4.80 9.91
N SER A 158 -23.15 5.02 9.52
CA SER A 158 -22.14 5.65 10.38
C SER A 158 -21.14 6.49 9.56
N GLY A 159 -20.31 7.28 10.25
CA GLY A 159 -19.35 8.19 9.62
C GLY A 159 -20.01 9.41 8.96
N ALA A 160 -19.45 9.84 7.83
CA ALA A 160 -19.91 11.00 7.08
C ALA A 160 -21.29 10.74 6.42
N ALA A 161 -22.10 11.79 6.31
CA ALA A 161 -23.34 11.72 5.56
C ALA A 161 -23.06 11.53 4.05
N PRO A 162 -23.90 10.76 3.32
CA PRO A 162 -23.77 10.65 1.88
C PRO A 162 -23.85 12.02 1.18
N ARG A 163 -23.09 12.17 0.09
CA ARG A 163 -23.13 13.36 -0.75
C ARG A 163 -24.54 13.62 -1.29
N SER A 164 -24.90 14.90 -1.41
CA SER A 164 -26.27 15.33 -1.73
C SER A 164 -26.76 14.89 -3.11
N PHE A 165 -25.86 14.61 -4.05
CA PHE A 165 -26.24 14.10 -5.37
C PHE A 165 -26.77 12.66 -5.33
N PHE A 166 -26.51 11.90 -4.25
CA PHE A 166 -27.12 10.59 -4.04
C PHE A 166 -28.56 10.74 -3.56
N ILE A 167 -29.50 10.32 -4.41
CA ILE A 167 -30.93 10.23 -4.08
C ILE A 167 -31.15 8.99 -3.21
N GLY A 168 -30.68 7.83 -3.67
CA GLY A 168 -30.67 6.59 -2.90
C GLY A 168 -29.45 6.52 -1.98
N LYS A 169 -29.69 6.36 -0.68
CA LYS A 169 -28.66 6.49 0.39
C LYS A 169 -28.36 5.20 1.15
N SER A 170 -28.82 4.06 0.65
CA SER A 170 -28.69 2.77 1.30
C SER A 170 -28.23 1.70 0.33
N ILE A 171 -27.67 0.63 0.88
CA ILE A 171 -27.25 -0.56 0.15
C ILE A 171 -28.22 -1.69 0.51
N HIS A 172 -28.47 -2.63 -0.40
CA HIS A 172 -29.19 -3.86 -0.12
C HIS A 172 -28.25 -4.92 0.47
N GLU A 173 -28.73 -5.72 1.43
CA GLU A 173 -27.91 -6.76 2.08
C GLU A 173 -27.22 -7.70 1.09
N ALA A 174 -27.89 -8.10 0.00
CA ALA A 174 -27.31 -8.98 -1.01
C ALA A 174 -26.07 -8.39 -1.69
N THR A 175 -26.04 -7.07 -1.89
CA THR A 175 -24.92 -6.38 -2.54
C THR A 175 -23.76 -6.18 -1.58
N GLN A 176 -24.05 -5.89 -0.30
CA GLN A 176 -23.01 -5.91 0.71
C GLN A 176 -22.42 -7.33 0.82
N ALA A 177 -23.28 -8.35 0.96
CA ALA A 177 -22.86 -9.74 1.12
C ALA A 177 -21.98 -10.20 -0.04
N LEU A 178 -22.33 -9.85 -1.29
CA LEU A 178 -21.50 -10.11 -2.46
C LEU A 178 -20.07 -9.54 -2.28
N CYS A 179 -19.94 -8.30 -1.81
CA CYS A 179 -18.64 -7.68 -1.61
C CYS A 179 -17.82 -8.41 -0.54
N SER A 180 -18.43 -8.75 0.61
CA SER A 180 -17.77 -9.52 1.67
C SER A 180 -17.33 -10.89 1.19
N LEU A 181 -18.25 -11.66 0.60
CA LEU A 181 -18.01 -13.05 0.23
C LEU A 181 -17.00 -13.19 -0.91
N VAL A 182 -16.94 -12.23 -1.84
CA VAL A 182 -15.93 -12.22 -2.92
C VAL A 182 -14.52 -12.00 -2.35
N PHE A 183 -14.37 -11.08 -1.39
CA PHE A 183 -13.10 -10.89 -0.69
C PHE A 183 -12.71 -12.12 0.14
N GLU A 184 -13.63 -12.64 0.96
CA GLU A 184 -13.40 -13.82 1.79
C GLU A 184 -12.95 -15.02 0.95
N ALA A 185 -13.63 -15.28 -0.17
CA ALA A 185 -13.33 -16.39 -1.07
C ALA A 185 -11.96 -16.30 -1.76
N THR A 186 -11.34 -15.12 -1.81
CA THR A 186 -10.02 -14.91 -2.46
C THR A 186 -8.88 -14.74 -1.46
N SER A 187 -9.17 -14.20 -0.26
CA SER A 187 -8.16 -13.79 0.72
C SER A 187 -7.16 -14.88 1.06
N ALA A 188 -7.62 -16.08 1.46
CA ALA A 188 -6.73 -17.16 1.90
C ALA A 188 -5.79 -17.65 0.78
N GLN A 189 -6.31 -17.82 -0.44
CA GLN A 189 -5.52 -18.29 -1.58
C GLN A 189 -4.47 -17.24 -2.00
N VAL A 190 -4.86 -15.97 -2.03
CA VAL A 190 -3.94 -14.88 -2.40
C VAL A 190 -2.86 -14.73 -1.33
N MET A 191 -3.21 -14.79 -0.04
CA MET A 191 -2.23 -14.77 1.05
C MET A 191 -1.25 -15.94 0.93
N GLN A 192 -1.73 -17.15 0.66
CA GLN A 192 -0.85 -18.30 0.44
C GLN A 192 0.11 -18.06 -0.74
N LEU A 193 -0.36 -17.46 -1.83
CA LEU A 193 0.48 -17.11 -3.00
C LEU A 193 1.53 -16.05 -2.66
N LEU A 194 1.17 -15.00 -1.93
CA LEU A 194 2.09 -13.93 -1.54
C LEU A 194 3.22 -14.43 -0.63
N ASN A 195 2.89 -15.35 0.26
CA ASN A 195 3.83 -15.97 1.20
C ASN A 195 4.52 -17.22 0.59
N ALA A 196 4.23 -17.56 -0.68
CA ALA A 196 4.85 -18.70 -1.34
C ALA A 196 6.32 -18.40 -1.63
N GLY A 197 7.21 -19.17 -0.99
CA GLY A 197 8.66 -18.98 -1.11
C GLY A 197 9.33 -18.41 0.14
N ASP A 198 8.58 -18.15 1.22
CA ASP A 198 9.14 -17.71 2.51
C ASP A 198 10.09 -18.77 3.12
N ASP A 199 9.93 -20.06 2.79
CA ASP A 199 10.77 -21.17 3.27
C ASP A 199 11.96 -21.51 2.33
N VAL A 200 12.15 -20.75 1.25
CA VAL A 200 13.20 -21.03 0.27
C VAL A 200 14.57 -20.61 0.80
N GLN A 201 15.58 -21.47 0.64
CA GLN A 201 16.97 -21.11 0.94
C GLN A 201 17.44 -20.00 -0.01
N LEU A 202 17.54 -18.79 0.53
CA LEU A 202 18.04 -17.62 -0.20
C LEU A 202 19.51 -17.78 -0.59
N ARG A 203 19.90 -17.11 -1.68
CA ARG A 203 21.26 -17.04 -2.20
C ARG A 203 21.65 -15.60 -2.42
N ASP A 204 22.91 -15.30 -2.15
CA ASP A 204 23.44 -13.94 -2.23
C ASP A 204 23.56 -13.49 -3.70
N PRO A 205 22.76 -12.49 -4.14
CA PRO A 205 22.80 -11.99 -5.51
C PRO A 205 24.15 -11.35 -5.86
N ALA A 206 24.97 -10.92 -4.88
CA ALA A 206 26.30 -10.38 -5.12
C ALA A 206 27.32 -11.43 -5.59
N THR A 207 27.02 -12.73 -5.44
CA THR A 207 27.87 -13.82 -5.97
C THR A 207 27.65 -14.10 -7.46
N LEU A 208 26.61 -13.52 -8.05
CA LEU A 208 26.28 -13.69 -9.47
C LEU A 208 27.23 -12.84 -10.34
N PRO A 209 27.58 -13.33 -11.54
CA PRO A 209 28.39 -12.56 -12.45
C PRO A 209 27.59 -11.35 -13.02
N SER A 210 28.31 -10.32 -13.46
CA SER A 210 27.74 -9.02 -13.84
C SER A 210 26.71 -9.09 -14.98
N GLU A 211 26.85 -10.08 -15.86
CA GLU A 211 26.01 -10.35 -17.01
C GLU A 211 24.75 -11.15 -16.68
N HIS A 212 24.64 -11.69 -15.45
CA HIS A 212 23.49 -12.45 -15.02
C HIS A 212 22.21 -11.61 -15.11
N ALA A 213 21.09 -12.24 -15.50
CA ALA A 213 19.82 -11.53 -15.75
C ALA A 213 19.35 -10.72 -14.52
N VAL A 214 19.46 -11.31 -13.33
CA VAL A 214 19.12 -10.64 -12.05
C VAL A 214 19.96 -9.38 -11.83
N VAL A 215 21.29 -9.48 -11.97
CA VAL A 215 22.21 -8.35 -11.74
C VAL A 215 21.97 -7.24 -12.76
N ARG A 216 21.80 -7.60 -14.05
CA ARG A 216 21.48 -6.64 -15.11
C ARG A 216 20.14 -5.95 -14.89
N ALA A 217 19.12 -6.68 -14.43
CA ALA A 217 17.80 -6.13 -14.19
C ALA A 217 17.79 -5.20 -12.96
N LEU A 218 18.45 -5.59 -11.87
CA LEU A 218 18.71 -4.73 -10.71
C LEU A 218 19.40 -3.42 -11.12
N ARG A 219 20.55 -3.51 -11.79
CA ARG A 219 21.32 -2.32 -12.21
C ARG A 219 20.62 -1.45 -13.25
N ARG A 220 19.74 -2.03 -14.06
CA ARG A 220 18.88 -1.23 -14.96
C ARG A 220 17.85 -0.42 -14.17
N ARG A 221 17.29 -1.00 -13.11
CA ARG A 221 16.28 -0.36 -12.26
C ARG A 221 16.91 0.67 -11.31
N TYR A 222 18.07 0.34 -10.76
CA TYR A 222 18.85 1.16 -9.84
C TYR A 222 20.35 0.93 -10.10
N PRO A 223 21.06 1.88 -10.74
CA PRO A 223 22.45 1.70 -11.17
C PRO A 223 23.42 1.25 -10.07
N ASP A 224 23.21 1.71 -8.83
CA ASP A 224 24.05 1.38 -7.68
C ASP A 224 23.64 0.09 -6.96
N ALA A 225 22.75 -0.72 -7.55
CA ALA A 225 22.40 -2.01 -6.97
C ALA A 225 23.65 -2.91 -6.83
N LEU A 226 23.78 -3.53 -5.65
CA LEU A 226 24.88 -4.41 -5.23
C LEU A 226 26.25 -3.72 -5.12
N THR A 227 26.32 -2.39 -5.04
CA THR A 227 27.60 -1.66 -4.81
C THR A 227 27.88 -1.39 -3.33
N TYR A 228 26.87 -1.55 -2.48
CA TYR A 228 26.96 -1.46 -1.02
C TYR A 228 26.48 -2.74 -0.36
N ARG A 229 27.15 -3.09 0.74
CA ARG A 229 26.79 -4.19 1.63
C ARG A 229 27.17 -3.85 3.07
N CYS A 230 26.26 -4.13 4.00
CA CYS A 230 26.53 -4.12 5.43
C CYS A 230 26.26 -5.49 6.06
N ASP A 231 26.44 -5.58 7.37
CA ASP A 231 25.94 -6.72 8.12
C ASP A 231 24.40 -6.83 7.96
N PRO A 232 23.85 -8.05 7.79
CA PRO A 232 22.41 -8.23 7.65
C PRO A 232 21.63 -7.54 8.78
N HIS A 233 20.61 -6.76 8.40
CA HIS A 233 19.73 -6.02 9.29
C HIS A 233 20.39 -4.90 10.12
N ALA A 234 21.67 -4.61 9.87
CA ALA A 234 22.43 -3.58 10.58
C ALA A 234 23.06 -2.58 9.59
N PRO A 235 22.25 -1.70 8.96
CA PRO A 235 22.79 -0.67 8.07
C PRO A 235 23.76 0.25 8.83
N ASP A 236 24.87 0.59 8.18
CA ASP A 236 25.92 1.45 8.71
C ASP A 236 26.08 2.73 7.87
N ALA A 237 27.04 3.57 8.25
CA ALA A 237 27.32 4.84 7.58
C ALA A 237 27.58 4.74 6.06
N GLY A 238 27.96 3.57 5.54
CA GLY A 238 28.15 3.37 4.11
C GLY A 238 26.86 3.47 3.29
N LEU A 239 25.67 3.35 3.93
CA LEU A 239 24.39 3.55 3.26
C LEU A 239 24.09 5.05 3.00
N ALA A 240 24.71 5.96 3.76
CA ALA A 240 24.38 7.37 3.77
C ALA A 240 24.42 8.05 2.39
N PRO A 241 25.45 7.85 1.53
CA PRO A 241 25.52 8.51 0.22
C PRO A 241 24.33 8.17 -0.69
N PHE A 242 23.83 6.94 -0.62
CA PHE A 242 22.69 6.49 -1.43
C PHE A 242 21.37 7.10 -0.95
N LEU A 243 21.19 7.20 0.36
CA LEU A 243 20.03 7.87 0.95
C LEU A 243 20.05 9.37 0.62
N GLN A 244 21.18 10.04 0.81
CA GLN A 244 21.34 11.47 0.51
C GLN A 244 21.04 11.78 -0.96
N ALA A 245 21.59 11.00 -1.90
CA ALA A 245 21.31 11.19 -3.32
C ALA A 245 19.82 11.01 -3.66
N ALA A 246 19.15 10.04 -3.03
CA ALA A 246 17.71 9.85 -3.18
C ALA A 246 16.90 10.99 -2.52
N MET A 247 17.28 11.47 -1.34
CA MET A 247 16.64 12.62 -0.68
C MET A 247 16.75 13.89 -1.54
N GLU A 248 17.90 14.14 -2.16
CA GLU A 248 18.08 15.27 -3.09
C GLU A 248 17.20 15.14 -4.33
N GLN A 249 16.98 13.92 -4.82
CA GLN A 249 16.07 13.68 -5.94
C GLN A 249 14.60 13.82 -5.51
N ASP A 250 14.22 13.33 -4.32
CA ASP A 250 12.88 13.49 -3.76
C ASP A 250 12.51 14.97 -3.59
N ALA A 251 13.42 15.79 -3.06
CA ALA A 251 13.24 17.23 -2.95
C ALA A 251 13.02 17.90 -4.33
N ARG A 252 13.75 17.45 -5.37
CA ARG A 252 13.55 17.91 -6.75
C ARG A 252 12.21 17.47 -7.33
N ASP A 253 11.73 16.30 -6.91
CA ASP A 253 10.44 15.72 -7.30
C ASP A 253 9.27 16.16 -6.39
N GLY A 254 9.44 17.27 -5.65
CA GLY A 254 8.38 17.92 -4.87
C GLY A 254 8.16 17.35 -3.47
N GLY A 255 9.05 16.48 -3.00
CA GLY A 255 9.07 15.96 -1.63
C GLY A 255 9.84 16.83 -0.65
N GLN A 256 10.00 16.32 0.56
CA GLN A 256 10.67 17.02 1.68
C GLN A 256 12.12 16.56 1.88
N GLY A 257 12.65 15.73 0.98
CA GLY A 257 13.96 15.12 1.12
C GLY A 257 13.89 13.83 1.92
N ASP A 258 13.06 12.89 1.46
CA ASP A 258 12.95 11.54 2.02
C ASP A 258 13.45 10.49 1.01
N ALA A 259 13.75 9.29 1.50
CA ALA A 259 14.24 8.17 0.69
C ALA A 259 13.88 6.84 1.35
N ALA A 260 13.76 5.79 0.55
CA ALA A 260 13.60 4.42 1.05
C ALA A 260 14.59 3.48 0.35
N ALA A 261 15.45 2.85 1.14
CA ALA A 261 16.34 1.80 0.70
C ALA A 261 15.75 0.42 1.01
N LEU A 262 16.00 -0.54 0.14
CA LEU A 262 15.77 -1.96 0.36
C LEU A 262 17.11 -2.69 0.34
N LEU A 263 17.46 -3.27 1.49
CA LEU A 263 18.57 -4.20 1.64
C LEU A 263 18.04 -5.63 1.59
N ASP A 264 18.75 -6.55 0.95
CA ASP A 264 18.38 -7.97 0.97
C ASP A 264 18.75 -8.65 2.30
N ALA A 265 18.49 -9.96 2.40
CA ALA A 265 18.80 -10.77 3.59
C ALA A 265 20.30 -10.89 3.90
N PHE A 266 21.17 -10.47 2.97
CA PHE A 266 22.62 -10.53 3.08
C PHE A 266 23.24 -9.13 3.31
N GLY A 267 22.40 -8.10 3.43
CA GLY A 267 22.79 -6.71 3.61
C GLY A 267 23.13 -5.97 2.33
N ASN A 268 22.93 -6.56 1.14
CA ASN A 268 23.22 -5.89 -0.12
C ASN A 268 22.15 -4.84 -0.45
N LEU A 269 22.57 -3.66 -0.92
CA LEU A 269 21.64 -2.66 -1.44
C LEU A 269 21.02 -3.14 -2.75
N LEU A 270 19.70 -3.32 -2.77
CA LEU A 270 18.97 -3.66 -3.98
C LEU A 270 18.43 -2.41 -4.68
N LEU A 271 17.83 -1.50 -3.92
CA LEU A 271 17.17 -0.29 -4.41
C LEU A 271 17.33 0.83 -3.37
N CYS A 272 17.48 2.08 -3.81
CA CYS A 272 17.25 3.27 -3.00
C CYS A 272 16.43 4.26 -3.82
N MET A 273 15.17 4.48 -3.43
CA MET A 273 14.21 5.23 -4.24
C MET A 273 13.85 6.56 -3.59
N PRO A 274 13.78 7.67 -4.37
CA PRO A 274 13.09 8.90 -3.97
C PRO A 274 11.57 8.74 -4.11
N GLY A 275 10.82 9.69 -3.55
CA GLY A 275 9.41 9.89 -3.88
C GLY A 275 9.23 10.59 -5.23
N GLN A 276 7.98 10.64 -5.70
CA GLN A 276 7.60 11.34 -6.94
C GLN A 276 6.33 12.18 -6.71
N LEU A 277 6.36 13.00 -5.66
CA LEU A 277 5.20 13.75 -5.14
C LEU A 277 4.66 14.79 -6.13
N ALA A 278 5.52 15.34 -7.00
CA ALA A 278 5.12 16.21 -8.11
C ALA A 278 4.23 15.51 -9.14
N ARG A 279 4.31 14.18 -9.26
CA ARG A 279 3.43 13.39 -10.14
C ARG A 279 2.15 12.96 -9.44
N SER A 280 2.23 12.59 -8.17
CA SER A 280 1.09 12.12 -7.36
C SER A 280 1.48 12.17 -5.89
N LEU A 281 0.60 12.76 -5.05
CA LEU A 281 0.84 12.92 -3.61
C LEU A 281 0.98 11.58 -2.85
N ILE A 282 0.67 10.47 -3.50
CA ILE A 282 0.70 9.13 -2.91
C ILE A 282 1.91 8.29 -3.37
N ARG A 283 2.87 8.92 -4.06
CA ARG A 283 4.13 8.28 -4.50
C ARG A 283 5.26 8.63 -3.54
N THR A 284 5.15 8.15 -2.31
CA THR A 284 6.22 8.26 -1.30
C THR A 284 7.41 7.38 -1.67
N PRO A 285 8.61 7.64 -1.11
CA PRO A 285 9.79 6.80 -1.35
C PRO A 285 9.54 5.31 -1.10
N PHE A 286 8.86 4.96 0.00
CA PHE A 286 8.53 3.57 0.30
C PHE A 286 7.62 2.94 -0.76
N MET A 287 6.57 3.65 -1.19
CA MET A 287 5.64 3.18 -2.23
C MET A 287 6.38 2.90 -3.54
N GLU A 288 7.33 3.77 -3.93
CA GLU A 288 8.17 3.52 -5.08
C GLU A 288 9.08 2.32 -4.86
N CYS A 289 9.80 2.25 -3.74
CA CYS A 289 10.72 1.15 -3.47
C CYS A 289 10.04 -0.22 -3.53
N THR A 290 8.91 -0.40 -2.84
CA THR A 290 8.18 -1.67 -2.83
C THR A 290 7.61 -2.03 -4.21
N ARG A 291 7.05 -1.06 -4.93
CA ARG A 291 6.50 -1.25 -6.27
C ARG A 291 7.58 -1.63 -7.28
N GLN A 292 8.70 -0.91 -7.29
CA GLN A 292 9.80 -1.17 -8.22
C GLN A 292 10.40 -2.57 -7.96
N TYR A 293 10.51 -2.99 -6.70
CA TYR A 293 10.99 -4.32 -6.35
C TYR A 293 10.02 -5.43 -6.80
N ALA A 294 8.72 -5.29 -6.53
CA ALA A 294 7.72 -6.25 -6.97
C ALA A 294 7.67 -6.36 -8.50
N GLN A 295 7.70 -5.24 -9.20
CA GLN A 295 7.70 -5.20 -10.67
C GLN A 295 8.97 -5.81 -11.26
N LEU A 296 10.14 -5.56 -10.67
CA LEU A 296 11.39 -6.21 -11.09
C LEU A 296 11.28 -7.73 -11.02
N ARG A 297 10.76 -8.26 -9.89
CA ARG A 297 10.53 -9.69 -9.71
C ARG A 297 9.53 -10.22 -10.73
N TYR A 298 8.41 -9.50 -10.92
CA TYR A 298 7.39 -9.85 -11.91
C TYR A 298 7.97 -9.92 -13.33
N GLU A 299 8.69 -8.90 -13.78
CA GLU A 299 9.28 -8.83 -15.13
C GLU A 299 10.27 -9.96 -15.42
N LEU A 300 11.00 -10.43 -14.40
CA LEU A 300 11.92 -11.55 -14.54
C LEU A 300 11.22 -12.92 -14.56
N MET A 301 10.07 -13.04 -13.87
CA MET A 301 9.37 -14.32 -13.69
C MET A 301 8.18 -14.52 -14.63
N ALA A 302 7.55 -13.45 -15.12
CA ALA A 302 6.36 -13.54 -15.95
C ALA A 302 6.69 -14.21 -17.29
N GLY A 303 6.06 -15.36 -17.54
CA GLY A 303 6.33 -16.19 -18.72
C GLY A 303 7.61 -17.02 -18.64
N ALA A 304 8.34 -16.98 -17.52
CA ALA A 304 9.48 -17.87 -17.28
C ALA A 304 9.01 -19.27 -16.84
N GLU A 305 9.78 -20.29 -17.17
CA GLU A 305 9.55 -21.66 -16.70
C GLU A 305 9.63 -21.75 -15.16
N PRO A 306 8.87 -22.66 -14.51
CA PRO A 306 8.81 -22.75 -13.05
C PRO A 306 10.18 -22.86 -12.36
N ALA A 307 11.11 -23.62 -12.95
CA ALA A 307 12.46 -23.76 -12.40
C ALA A 307 13.24 -22.43 -12.37
N LEU A 308 13.08 -21.59 -13.39
CA LEU A 308 13.70 -20.27 -13.45
C LEU A 308 13.02 -19.31 -12.46
N GLN A 309 11.69 -19.39 -12.30
CA GLN A 309 11.00 -18.60 -11.28
C GLN A 309 11.51 -18.92 -9.88
N GLU A 310 11.66 -20.20 -9.55
CA GLU A 310 12.20 -20.64 -8.26
C GLU A 310 13.66 -20.21 -8.07
N ASP A 311 14.49 -20.24 -9.11
CA ASP A 311 15.87 -19.73 -9.02
C ASP A 311 15.90 -18.20 -8.81
N ILE A 312 15.06 -17.44 -9.52
CA ILE A 312 14.91 -15.99 -9.31
C ILE A 312 14.48 -15.70 -7.87
N LYS A 313 13.52 -16.44 -7.31
CA LYS A 313 13.06 -16.26 -5.91
C LYS A 313 14.18 -16.49 -4.89
N ARG A 314 15.18 -17.32 -5.19
CA ARG A 314 16.34 -17.54 -4.30
C ARG A 314 17.22 -16.31 -4.20
N TYR A 315 17.39 -15.55 -5.29
CA TYR A 315 18.22 -14.34 -5.31
C TYR A 315 17.42 -13.07 -4.99
N LEU A 316 16.18 -12.99 -5.45
CA LEU A 316 15.24 -11.89 -5.21
C LEU A 316 14.07 -12.41 -4.35
N GLY A 317 14.38 -12.65 -3.08
CA GLY A 317 13.46 -13.20 -2.08
C GLY A 317 12.27 -12.29 -1.76
N HIS A 318 11.36 -12.80 -0.94
CA HIS A 318 10.29 -11.96 -0.40
C HIS A 318 10.89 -10.80 0.41
N PRO A 319 10.35 -9.56 0.32
CA PRO A 319 10.86 -8.41 1.08
C PRO A 319 10.98 -8.63 2.59
N LYS A 320 10.24 -9.61 3.12
CA LYS A 320 10.27 -10.01 4.53
C LYS A 320 11.66 -10.41 5.05
N HIS A 321 12.52 -10.90 4.17
CA HIS A 321 13.86 -11.33 4.58
C HIS A 321 14.88 -10.19 4.51
N GLY A 322 14.54 -9.08 3.84
CA GLY A 322 15.40 -7.91 3.72
C GLY A 322 15.19 -6.89 4.82
N THR A 323 15.70 -5.68 4.64
CA THR A 323 15.47 -4.55 5.55
C THR A 323 15.13 -3.31 4.73
N PHE A 324 14.01 -2.67 5.05
CA PHE A 324 13.69 -1.34 4.57
C PHE A 324 14.29 -0.30 5.50
N VAL A 325 15.01 0.68 4.93
CA VAL A 325 15.59 1.80 5.68
C VAL A 325 15.08 3.09 5.08
N LEU A 326 14.29 3.84 5.84
CA LEU A 326 13.82 5.16 5.43
C LEU A 326 14.80 6.24 5.90
N ALA A 327 15.01 7.28 5.11
CA ALA A 327 15.78 8.44 5.57
C ALA A 327 15.04 9.16 6.70
N MET A 328 13.73 9.38 6.52
CA MET A 328 12.83 9.96 7.52
C MET A 328 11.93 8.89 8.13
N GLY A 329 11.83 8.86 9.46
CA GLY A 329 10.89 8.02 10.18
C GLY A 329 9.44 8.46 9.94
N PRO A 330 8.46 7.54 10.06
CA PRO A 330 7.06 7.91 9.95
C PRO A 330 6.64 8.93 11.03
N ASP A 331 5.79 9.88 10.64
CA ASP A 331 5.11 10.87 11.50
C ASP A 331 3.60 10.63 11.57
N ASP A 332 2.84 11.62 12.07
CA ASP A 332 1.38 11.58 12.19
C ASP A 332 0.63 12.05 10.92
N SER A 333 1.33 12.21 9.80
CA SER A 333 0.76 12.61 8.52
C SER A 333 0.04 11.46 7.79
N ALA A 334 -0.80 11.82 6.83
CA ALA A 334 -1.46 10.84 5.97
C ALA A 334 -0.47 10.06 5.08
N ALA A 335 0.64 10.69 4.68
CA ALA A 335 1.69 10.05 3.89
C ALA A 335 2.43 8.98 4.69
N SER A 336 2.78 9.27 5.95
CA SER A 336 3.40 8.28 6.85
C SER A 336 2.45 7.15 7.20
N PHE A 337 1.17 7.45 7.47
CA PHE A 337 0.17 6.42 7.72
C PHE A 337 -0.05 5.52 6.50
N MET A 338 -0.04 6.10 5.29
CA MET A 338 -0.06 5.34 4.04
C MET A 338 1.16 4.43 3.93
N THR A 339 2.37 4.93 4.23
CA THR A 339 3.61 4.15 4.22
C THR A 339 3.56 2.97 5.21
N LEU A 340 3.09 3.18 6.44
CA LEU A 340 2.88 2.08 7.40
C LEU A 340 1.91 1.03 6.85
N GLY A 341 0.81 1.47 6.26
CA GLY A 341 -0.15 0.58 5.61
C GLY A 341 0.44 -0.18 4.41
N ALA A 342 1.24 0.50 3.59
CA ALA A 342 1.87 -0.06 2.39
C ALA A 342 2.95 -1.07 2.76
N TYR A 343 3.68 -0.83 3.85
CA TYR A 343 4.59 -1.80 4.44
C TYR A 343 3.83 -3.05 4.85
N GLY A 344 2.68 -2.90 5.53
CA GLY A 344 1.81 -4.03 5.82
C GLY A 344 1.37 -4.79 4.56
N SER A 345 0.98 -4.09 3.50
CA SER A 345 0.63 -4.72 2.22
C SER A 345 1.80 -5.26 1.41
N THR A 346 3.04 -4.91 1.76
CA THR A 346 4.24 -5.51 1.19
C THR A 346 4.59 -6.81 1.92
N MET A 347 4.31 -6.88 3.22
CA MET A 347 4.63 -8.05 4.04
C MET A 347 3.53 -9.09 4.01
N GLU A 348 2.25 -8.70 4.06
CA GLU A 348 1.07 -9.57 3.88
C GLU A 348 1.16 -10.89 4.66
N GLY A 349 1.71 -10.83 5.88
CA GLY A 349 1.92 -11.99 6.73
C GLY A 349 2.87 -11.72 7.90
N ALA A 350 3.03 -12.73 8.75
CA ALA A 350 3.97 -12.67 9.87
C ALA A 350 5.41 -12.46 9.35
N LEU A 351 6.19 -11.70 10.12
CA LEU A 351 7.59 -11.45 9.83
C LEU A 351 8.46 -12.61 10.35
N PRO A 352 9.58 -12.93 9.68
CA PRO A 352 10.54 -13.91 10.16
C PRO A 352 11.12 -13.53 11.53
N GLU A 353 11.24 -14.50 12.45
CA GLU A 353 11.77 -14.25 13.80
C GLU A 353 13.23 -13.80 13.82
N ASN A 354 14.00 -14.16 12.79
CA ASN A 354 15.41 -13.82 12.64
C ASN A 354 15.66 -12.37 12.19
N ASN A 355 14.61 -11.60 11.85
CA ASN A 355 14.73 -10.20 11.44
C ASN A 355 13.72 -9.30 12.16
N PRO A 356 13.95 -9.00 13.45
CA PRO A 356 13.05 -8.17 14.26
C PRO A 356 13.13 -6.67 13.92
N ALA A 357 14.13 -6.24 13.14
CA ALA A 357 14.39 -4.84 12.77
C ALA A 357 14.26 -4.62 11.26
N GLN A 358 13.24 -5.22 10.64
CA GLN A 358 13.04 -5.16 9.19
C GLN A 358 12.68 -3.75 8.70
N PHE A 359 11.97 -2.97 9.51
CA PHE A 359 11.56 -1.61 9.18
C PHE A 359 12.37 -0.64 10.04
N GLN A 360 13.35 0.02 9.42
CA GLN A 360 14.21 1.00 10.08
C GLN A 360 14.05 2.39 9.47
N TYR A 361 14.43 3.40 10.24
CA TYR A 361 14.55 4.78 9.78
C TYR A 361 15.78 5.47 10.36
N VAL A 362 16.32 6.48 9.68
CA VAL A 362 17.53 7.18 10.13
C VAL A 362 17.18 8.36 11.03
N ARG A 363 16.38 9.32 10.54
CA ARG A 363 15.98 10.52 11.29
C ARG A 363 14.57 10.36 11.84
N PRO A 364 14.34 10.50 13.15
CA PRO A 364 13.00 10.45 13.71
C PRO A 364 12.20 11.69 13.28
N ALA A 365 10.98 11.50 12.77
CA ALA A 365 10.03 12.59 12.54
C ALA A 365 9.08 12.80 13.73
N MET A 366 8.96 11.80 14.62
CA MET A 366 8.25 11.89 15.89
C MET A 366 8.93 11.03 16.95
N ALA A 367 8.52 11.17 18.22
CA ALA A 367 9.03 10.35 19.32
C ALA A 367 8.70 8.86 19.10
N GLU A 368 9.65 7.97 19.39
CA GLU A 368 9.51 6.52 19.17
C GLU A 368 8.29 5.94 19.90
N ASP A 369 8.09 6.28 21.17
CA ASP A 369 6.91 5.81 21.93
C ASP A 369 5.58 6.20 21.27
N ALA A 370 5.52 7.40 20.68
CA ALA A 370 4.33 7.86 19.99
C ALA A 370 4.11 7.11 18.66
N LEU A 371 5.19 6.80 17.94
CA LEU A 371 5.15 5.99 16.72
C LEU A 371 4.73 4.54 17.02
N LEU A 372 5.23 3.96 18.10
CA LEU A 372 4.84 2.62 18.55
C LEU A 372 3.37 2.59 19.00
N ALA A 373 2.91 3.61 19.72
CA ALA A 373 1.50 3.75 20.09
C ALA A 373 0.59 3.87 18.85
N LEU A 374 1.03 4.59 17.80
CA LEU A 374 0.33 4.63 16.52
C LEU A 374 0.24 3.23 15.90
N CYS A 375 1.34 2.48 15.85
CA CYS A 375 1.36 1.11 15.33
C CYS A 375 0.46 0.16 16.13
N ASP A 376 0.36 0.34 17.45
CA ASP A 376 -0.51 -0.45 18.33
C ASP A 376 -1.99 -0.13 18.18
N ALA A 377 -2.33 1.06 17.69
CA ALA A 377 -3.70 1.43 17.37
C ALA A 377 -4.16 0.89 16.00
N MET A 378 -3.24 0.55 15.09
CA MET A 378 -3.57 0.08 13.74
C MET A 378 -4.43 -1.20 13.74
N PRO A 379 -5.23 -1.49 12.69
CA PRO A 379 -6.09 -2.67 12.62
C PRO A 379 -5.38 -4.01 12.88
N PRO A 380 -6.11 -5.08 13.25
CA PRO A 380 -5.54 -6.36 13.68
C PRO A 380 -4.48 -6.97 12.76
N LEU A 381 -4.62 -6.85 11.44
CA LEU A 381 -3.61 -7.29 10.47
C LEU A 381 -2.24 -6.69 10.81
N TYR A 382 -2.19 -5.38 10.99
CA TYR A 382 -0.97 -4.61 11.19
C TYR A 382 -0.38 -4.81 12.58
N ARG A 383 -1.20 -4.71 13.63
CA ARG A 383 -0.69 -4.76 15.02
C ARG A 383 -0.48 -6.18 15.56
N LYS A 384 -1.23 -7.18 15.09
CA LYS A 384 -1.18 -8.56 15.64
C LYS A 384 -0.44 -9.55 14.74
N LEU A 385 -0.76 -9.55 13.43
CA LEU A 385 -0.17 -10.52 12.49
C LEU A 385 1.22 -10.06 12.02
N ILE A 386 1.29 -8.87 11.41
CA ILE A 386 2.53 -8.31 10.88
C ILE A 386 3.40 -7.75 12.02
N ARG A 387 2.76 -7.16 13.03
CA ARG A 387 3.41 -6.51 14.19
C ARG A 387 4.36 -5.41 13.73
N ILE A 388 3.82 -4.42 13.03
CA ILE A 388 4.60 -3.27 12.54
C ILE A 388 5.27 -2.56 13.73
N ARG A 389 6.61 -2.44 13.64
CA ARG A 389 7.49 -1.87 14.66
C ARG A 389 8.67 -1.15 13.98
N PRO A 390 8.48 0.07 13.45
CA PRO A 390 9.59 0.82 12.88
C PRO A 390 10.54 1.22 14.01
N ARG A 391 11.86 1.16 13.76
CA ARG A 391 12.89 1.52 14.74
C ARG A 391 13.94 2.42 14.12
N GLN A 392 14.57 3.27 14.94
CA GLN A 392 15.72 4.01 14.45
C GLN A 392 16.89 3.04 14.18
N VAL A 393 17.67 3.30 13.13
CA VAL A 393 18.95 2.59 12.90
C VAL A 393 19.85 2.73 14.12
N ALA A 394 20.65 1.70 14.43
CA ALA A 394 21.53 1.72 15.60
C ALA A 394 22.86 2.45 15.35
N ASP A 395 23.30 2.51 14.09
CA ASP A 395 24.60 3.09 13.75
C ASP A 395 24.60 4.62 13.88
N ARG A 396 25.44 5.13 14.78
CA ARG A 396 25.48 6.56 15.08
C ARG A 396 26.07 7.38 13.93
N ALA A 397 27.04 6.82 13.20
CA ALA A 397 27.66 7.52 12.09
C ALA A 397 26.69 7.69 10.91
N LEU A 398 25.81 6.72 10.65
CA LEU A 398 24.70 6.84 9.71
C LEU A 398 23.71 7.93 10.12
N ILE A 399 23.34 7.97 11.41
CA ILE A 399 22.46 9.04 11.95
C ILE A 399 23.11 10.41 11.73
N ASP A 400 24.37 10.57 12.10
CA ASP A 400 25.09 11.85 12.02
C ASP A 400 25.32 12.28 10.56
N ALA A 401 25.45 11.33 9.62
CA ALA A 401 25.59 11.63 8.20
C ALA A 401 24.31 12.22 7.57
N LEU A 402 23.13 11.93 8.12
CA LEU A 402 21.84 12.42 7.63
C LEU A 402 21.25 13.55 8.50
N ALA A 403 21.91 13.91 9.61
CA ALA A 403 21.39 14.83 10.63
C ALA A 403 20.91 16.18 10.09
#